data_AF-A0A9N7YQ97-F1
#
_entry.id   AF-A0A9N7YQ97-F1
#
_cell.length_a   1.000
_cell.length_b   1.000
_cell.length_c   1.000
_cell.angle_alpha   90.00
_cell.angle_beta   90.00
_cell.angle_gamma   90.00
#
_symmetry.space_group_name_H-M   'P 1'
#
loop_
_entity.id
_entity.type
_entity.pdbx_description
1 polymer ?
#
loop_
_entity_poly.entity_id
_entity_poly.type
_entity_poly.pdbx_seq_one_letter_code
_entity_poly.pdbx_strand_id
1 'polypeptide(L)'
;MLVYCSAALVLLFGVKTVMRNRDWQNEEMLYRSGIYVNPAKAWGNLGNVLKSQGEMEEAEQAYRNALYYRSNMADMLYNLGLLLQESNKFAEALHYYKLAIGSRPTLASAYLNTGIILMNQGSHGRGQAHLPDLRRHPGREPEGPPRPQELGHQLPVQPGQAAARAGTSGGGRLRV
;
A
#
# COMPACT_ATOMS: atom_id res chain seq x y z
N MET A 1 20.20 -39.06 52.31
CA MET A 1 18.98 -38.32 51.90
C MET A 1 19.29 -36.89 51.49
N LEU A 2 19.83 -36.02 52.37
CA LEU A 2 20.09 -34.61 52.06
C LEU A 2 20.94 -34.36 50.80
N VAL A 3 22.05 -35.09 50.65
CA VAL A 3 22.97 -34.96 49.50
C VAL A 3 22.30 -35.32 48.16
N TYR A 4 21.43 -36.32 48.17
CA TYR A 4 20.67 -36.72 46.97
C TYR A 4 19.59 -35.70 46.63
N CYS A 5 18.91 -35.14 47.64
CA CYS A 5 17.95 -34.05 47.45
C CYS A 5 18.62 -32.79 46.88
N SER A 6 19.79 -32.41 47.40
CA SER A 6 20.53 -31.26 46.88
C SER A 6 21.06 -31.51 45.46
N ALA A 7 21.58 -32.71 45.17
CA ALA A 7 22.03 -33.07 43.83
C ALA A 7 20.88 -33.08 42.80
N ALA A 8 19.71 -33.59 43.18
CA ALA A 8 18.52 -33.58 42.33
C ALA A 8 18.04 -32.16 42.02
N LEU A 9 18.06 -31.25 42.99
CA LEU A 9 17.73 -29.84 42.77
C LEU A 9 18.72 -29.18 41.79
N VAL A 10 20.02 -29.35 41.99
CA VAL A 10 21.04 -28.80 41.09
C VAL A 10 20.85 -29.32 39.66
N LEU A 11 20.58 -30.62 39.48
CA LEU A 11 20.29 -31.19 38.17
C LEU A 11 19.01 -30.60 37.55
N LEU A 12 17.93 -30.47 38.32
CA LEU A 12 16.69 -29.86 37.83
C LEU A 12 16.88 -28.40 37.38
N PHE A 13 17.58 -27.58 38.18
CA PHE A 13 17.89 -26.20 37.83
C PHE A 13 18.86 -26.13 36.65
N GLY A 14 19.85 -27.02 36.58
CA GLY A 14 20.77 -27.13 35.44
C GLY A 14 20.05 -27.45 34.14
N VAL A 15 19.19 -28.48 34.14
CA VAL A 15 18.37 -28.85 32.98
C VAL A 15 17.44 -27.71 32.58
N LYS A 16 16.74 -27.08 33.53
CA LYS A 16 15.87 -25.92 33.26
C LYS A 16 16.65 -24.76 32.63
N THR A 17 17.89 -24.53 33.07
CA THR A 17 18.75 -23.48 32.53
C THR A 17 19.20 -23.79 31.11
N VAL A 18 19.61 -25.04 30.84
CA VAL A 18 20.00 -25.48 29.48
C VAL A 18 18.80 -25.43 28.52
N MET A 19 17.62 -25.85 28.96
CA MET A 19 16.40 -25.77 28.15
C MET A 19 16.05 -24.32 27.82
N ARG A 20 16.10 -23.40 28.80
CA ARG A 20 15.87 -21.98 28.54
C ARG A 20 16.92 -21.37 27.60
N ASN A 21 18.17 -21.83 27.68
CA ASN A 21 19.21 -21.38 26.76
C ASN A 21 19.02 -21.92 25.33
N ARG A 22 18.29 -23.03 25.14
CA ARG A 22 17.91 -23.51 23.80
C ARG A 22 16.90 -22.60 23.12
N ASP A 23 15.98 -22.01 23.89
CA ASP A 23 14.96 -21.08 23.38
C ASP A 23 15.56 -19.79 22.79
N TRP A 24 16.85 -19.51 23.03
CA TRP A 24 17.54 -18.32 22.53
C TRP A 24 18.69 -18.64 21.56
N GLN A 25 18.73 -19.86 21.02
CA GLN A 25 19.82 -20.29 20.13
C GLN A 25 19.84 -19.56 18.78
N ASN A 26 18.70 -19.08 18.31
CA ASN A 26 18.63 -18.24 17.11
C ASN A 26 17.87 -16.94 17.40
N GLU A 27 18.10 -15.93 16.55
CA GLU A 27 17.48 -14.61 16.70
C GLU A 27 15.95 -14.69 16.62
N GLU A 28 15.43 -15.59 15.78
CA GLU A 28 14.00 -15.79 15.62
C GLU A 28 13.32 -16.22 16.94
N MET A 29 13.81 -17.29 17.58
CA MET A 29 13.26 -17.80 18.83
C MET A 29 13.43 -16.78 19.96
N LEU A 30 14.57 -16.06 19.98
CA LEU A 30 14.77 -14.94 20.90
C LEU A 30 13.64 -13.92 20.77
N TYR A 31 13.37 -13.42 19.56
CA TYR A 31 12.32 -12.43 19.35
C TYR A 31 10.91 -13.00 19.54
N ARG A 32 10.65 -14.25 19.16
CA ARG A 32 9.37 -14.92 19.44
C ARG A 32 9.08 -14.98 20.94
N SER A 33 10.06 -15.34 21.75
CA SER A 33 9.91 -15.38 23.21
C SER A 33 9.63 -13.99 23.81
N GLY A 34 10.18 -12.94 23.20
CA GLY A 34 10.01 -11.54 23.62
C GLY A 34 8.65 -10.93 23.28
N ILE A 35 7.82 -11.58 22.46
CA ILE A 35 6.51 -11.05 22.03
C ILE A 35 5.61 -10.72 23.22
N TYR A 36 5.64 -11.52 24.28
CA TYR A 36 4.78 -11.30 25.45
C TYR A 36 5.26 -10.17 26.37
N VAL A 37 6.51 -9.71 26.21
CA VAL A 37 7.12 -8.69 27.08
C VAL A 37 7.10 -7.32 26.40
N ASN A 38 7.51 -7.25 25.14
CA ASN A 38 7.47 -6.03 24.35
C ASN A 38 7.02 -6.35 22.92
N PRO A 39 5.72 -6.58 22.71
CA PRO A 39 5.20 -7.09 21.44
C PRO A 39 5.64 -6.28 20.24
N ALA A 40 5.53 -4.94 20.31
CA ALA A 40 5.85 -4.07 19.19
C ALA A 40 7.31 -4.19 18.72
N LYS A 41 8.28 -4.14 19.64
CA LYS A 41 9.70 -4.30 19.30
C LYS A 41 10.04 -5.73 18.90
N ALA A 42 9.49 -6.71 19.60
CA ALA A 42 9.73 -8.12 19.33
C ALA A 42 9.26 -8.53 17.94
N TRP A 43 8.03 -8.17 17.57
CA TRP A 43 7.50 -8.39 16.22
C TRP A 43 8.31 -7.66 15.16
N GLY A 44 8.74 -6.42 15.42
CA GLY A 44 9.54 -5.67 14.47
C GLY A 44 10.91 -6.29 14.19
N ASN A 45 11.58 -6.75 15.25
CA ASN A 45 12.86 -7.45 15.09
C ASN A 45 12.68 -8.83 14.46
N LEU A 46 11.62 -9.56 14.80
CA LEU A 46 11.28 -10.83 14.15
C LEU A 46 11.06 -10.62 12.64
N GLY A 47 10.38 -9.56 12.22
CA GLY A 47 10.21 -9.22 10.81
C GLY A 47 11.54 -8.95 10.09
N ASN A 48 12.51 -8.31 10.75
CA ASN A 48 13.85 -8.10 10.18
C ASN A 48 14.59 -9.43 9.96
N VAL A 49 14.50 -10.35 10.93
CA VAL A 49 15.10 -11.69 10.83
C VAL A 49 14.48 -12.47 9.68
N LEU A 50 13.14 -12.53 9.61
CA LEU A 50 12.41 -13.23 8.55
C LEU A 50 12.72 -12.66 7.16
N LYS A 51 12.77 -11.33 7.04
CA LYS A 51 13.19 -10.67 5.79
C LYS A 51 14.61 -11.07 5.38
N SER A 52 15.54 -11.17 6.33
CA SER A 52 16.93 -11.58 6.03
C SER A 52 17.05 -13.04 5.59
N GLN A 53 16.09 -13.88 5.99
CA GLN A 53 15.99 -15.28 5.59
C GLN A 53 15.26 -15.47 4.25
N GLY A 54 14.60 -14.43 3.73
CA GLY A 54 13.84 -14.48 2.48
C GLY A 54 12.36 -14.85 2.66
N GLU A 55 11.89 -15.01 3.90
CA GLU A 55 10.50 -15.30 4.26
C GLU A 55 9.68 -14.00 4.23
N MET A 56 9.36 -13.53 3.02
CA MET A 56 8.82 -12.18 2.80
C MET A 56 7.39 -12.02 3.33
N GLU A 57 6.53 -13.02 3.15
CA GLU A 57 5.15 -13.01 3.64
C GLU A 57 5.09 -12.96 5.17
N GLU A 58 5.89 -13.78 5.85
CA GLU A 58 5.99 -13.82 7.31
C GLU A 58 6.59 -12.53 7.85
N ALA A 59 7.58 -11.95 7.17
CA ALA A 59 8.14 -10.65 7.52
C ALA A 59 7.09 -9.54 7.43
N GLU A 60 6.29 -9.51 6.35
CA GLU A 60 5.17 -8.58 6.21
C GLU A 60 4.19 -8.71 7.38
N GLN A 61 3.78 -9.94 7.72
CA GLN A 61 2.85 -10.17 8.83
C GLN A 61 3.46 -9.74 10.18
N ALA A 62 4.75 -9.97 10.39
CA ALA A 62 5.45 -9.54 11.59
C ALA A 62 5.50 -8.00 11.71
N TYR A 63 5.80 -7.28 10.63
CA TYR A 63 5.75 -5.81 10.65
C TYR A 63 4.33 -5.28 10.89
N ARG A 64 3.31 -5.90 10.28
CA ARG A 64 1.90 -5.55 10.54
C ARG A 64 1.52 -5.76 12.00
N ASN A 65 1.96 -6.87 12.61
CA ASN A 65 1.75 -7.12 14.04
C ASN A 65 2.47 -6.08 14.89
N ALA A 66 3.71 -5.71 14.57
CA ALA A 66 4.43 -4.65 15.27
C ALA A 66 3.64 -3.32 15.25
N LEU A 67 3.10 -2.96 14.08
CA LEU A 67 2.30 -1.76 13.86
C LEU A 67 0.91 -1.82 14.51
N TYR A 68 0.34 -3.01 14.66
CA TYR A 68 -0.88 -3.21 15.44
C TYR A 68 -0.66 -2.83 16.92
N TYR A 69 0.45 -3.26 17.52
CA TYR A 69 0.79 -2.91 18.90
C TYR A 69 1.30 -1.47 19.05
N ARG A 70 1.96 -0.92 18.02
CA ARG A 70 2.44 0.46 18.00
C ARG A 70 2.47 1.01 16.57
N SER A 71 1.46 1.79 16.22
CA SER A 71 1.23 2.25 14.84
C SER A 71 2.24 3.26 14.30
N ASN A 72 2.97 3.97 15.15
CA ASN A 72 3.91 5.02 14.77
C ASN A 72 5.39 4.56 14.78
N MET A 73 5.66 3.30 14.45
CA MET A 73 7.03 2.82 14.30
C MET A 73 7.54 3.12 12.90
N ALA A 74 8.20 4.27 12.71
CA ALA A 74 8.72 4.71 11.41
C ALA A 74 9.55 3.65 10.68
N ASP A 75 10.42 2.92 11.40
CA ASP A 75 11.22 1.84 10.83
C ASP A 75 10.36 0.68 10.28
N MET A 76 9.28 0.32 10.98
CA MET A 76 8.39 -0.77 10.57
C MET A 76 7.48 -0.35 9.42
N LEU A 77 6.98 0.89 9.43
CA LEU A 77 6.25 1.48 8.30
C LEU A 77 7.14 1.50 7.04
N TYR A 78 8.39 1.93 7.19
CA TYR A 78 9.36 1.94 6.09
C TYR A 78 9.67 0.53 5.56
N ASN A 79 9.94 -0.43 6.45
CA ASN A 79 10.25 -1.81 6.04
C ASN A 79 9.06 -2.52 5.39
N LEU A 80 7.83 -2.26 5.85
CA LEU A 80 6.62 -2.73 5.18
C LEU A 80 6.47 -2.11 3.78
N GLY A 81 6.77 -0.81 3.65
CA GLY A 81 6.82 -0.15 2.34
C GLY A 81 7.85 -0.78 1.39
N LEU A 82 9.02 -1.17 1.90
CA LEU A 82 10.04 -1.89 1.11
C LEU A 82 9.53 -3.24 0.60
N LEU A 83 8.94 -4.07 1.46
CA LEU A 83 8.41 -5.38 1.05
C LEU A 83 7.31 -5.25 -0.02
N LEU A 84 6.42 -4.28 0.15
CA LEU A 84 5.35 -4.00 -0.81
C LEU A 84 5.92 -3.51 -2.15
N GLN A 85 6.99 -2.69 -2.12
CA GLN A 85 7.70 -2.26 -3.31
C GLN A 85 8.37 -3.43 -4.04
N GLU A 86 9.03 -4.34 -3.31
CA GLU A 86 9.63 -5.58 -3.87
C GLU A 86 8.56 -6.47 -4.52
N SER A 87 7.33 -6.44 -3.98
CA SER A 87 6.15 -7.12 -4.54
C SER A 87 5.42 -6.34 -5.64
N ASN A 88 6.00 -5.25 -6.18
CA ASN A 88 5.39 -4.34 -7.18
C ASN A 88 4.07 -3.66 -6.74
N LYS A 89 3.73 -3.67 -5.46
CA LYS A 89 2.54 -3.00 -4.88
C LYS A 89 2.85 -1.54 -4.58
N PHE A 90 3.22 -0.77 -5.62
CA PHE A 90 3.78 0.57 -5.48
C PHE A 90 2.85 1.59 -4.79
N ALA A 91 1.53 1.50 -5.02
CA ALA A 91 0.58 2.41 -4.39
C ALA A 91 0.51 2.23 -2.87
N GLU A 92 0.54 0.97 -2.40
CA GLU A 92 0.58 0.66 -0.98
C GLU A 92 1.95 1.02 -0.37
N ALA A 93 3.05 0.75 -1.08
CA ALA A 93 4.38 1.15 -0.64
C ALA A 93 4.48 2.67 -0.38
N LEU A 94 3.96 3.48 -1.32
CA LEU A 94 3.89 4.95 -1.18
C LEU A 94 3.07 5.38 0.05
N HIS A 95 1.95 4.70 0.31
CA HIS A 95 1.14 4.95 1.50
C HIS A 95 1.97 4.75 2.79
N TYR A 96 2.65 3.62 2.93
CA TYR A 96 3.46 3.34 4.12
C TYR A 96 4.70 4.23 4.23
N TYR A 97 5.35 4.61 3.12
CA TYR A 97 6.43 5.61 3.16
C TYR A 97 5.94 6.97 3.64
N LYS A 98 4.75 7.41 3.21
CA LYS A 98 4.15 8.66 3.71
C LYS A 98 3.87 8.59 5.21
N LEU A 99 3.36 7.46 5.70
CA LEU A 99 3.18 7.24 7.14
C LEU A 99 4.53 7.25 7.89
N ALA A 100 5.56 6.60 7.35
CA ALA A 100 6.90 6.57 7.95
C ALA A 100 7.50 7.97 8.05
N ILE A 101 7.35 8.80 7.01
CA ILE A 101 7.72 10.21 6.99
C ILE A 101 6.94 11.01 8.04
N GLY A 102 5.63 10.81 8.12
CA GLY A 102 4.80 11.47 9.14
C GLY A 102 5.23 11.12 10.57
N SER A 103 5.70 9.88 10.79
CA SER A 103 6.21 9.43 12.08
C SER A 103 7.64 9.90 12.36
N ARG A 104 8.51 9.99 11.36
CA ARG A 104 9.89 10.46 11.47
C ARG A 104 10.25 11.29 10.22
N PRO A 105 10.04 12.62 10.26
CA PRO A 105 10.31 13.50 9.11
C PRO A 105 11.77 13.54 8.65
N THR A 106 12.71 13.08 9.48
CA THR A 106 14.13 12.99 9.15
C THR A 106 14.53 11.69 8.46
N LEU A 107 13.59 10.78 8.17
CA LEU A 107 13.85 9.50 7.52
C LEU A 107 14.09 9.67 6.00
N ALA A 108 15.31 10.08 5.64
CA ALA A 108 15.70 10.35 4.24
C ALA A 108 15.41 9.18 3.28
N SER A 109 15.62 7.93 3.71
CA SER A 109 15.39 6.75 2.87
C SER A 109 13.93 6.61 2.40
N ALA A 110 12.95 7.03 3.22
CA ALA A 110 11.54 6.98 2.84
C ALA A 110 11.22 8.00 1.74
N TYR A 111 11.82 9.20 1.79
CA TYR A 111 11.72 10.18 0.71
C TYR A 111 12.39 9.69 -0.58
N LEU A 112 13.57 9.09 -0.48
CA LEU A 112 14.30 8.56 -1.62
C LEU A 112 13.48 7.51 -2.37
N ASN A 113 12.96 6.50 -1.66
CA ASN A 113 12.17 5.44 -2.28
C ASN A 113 10.85 5.96 -2.87
N THR A 114 10.22 6.95 -2.21
CA THR A 114 9.06 7.65 -2.76
C THR A 114 9.40 8.31 -4.10
N GLY A 115 10.53 9.01 -4.18
CA GLY A 115 11.00 9.64 -5.42
C GLY A 115 11.29 8.63 -6.53
N ILE A 116 11.92 7.50 -6.20
CA ILE A 116 12.20 6.41 -7.16
C ILE A 116 10.91 5.87 -7.77
N ILE A 117 9.90 5.56 -6.95
CA ILE A 117 8.61 5.06 -7.44
C ILE A 117 7.95 6.08 -8.38
N LEU A 118 7.90 7.36 -7.99
CA LEU A 118 7.25 8.40 -8.78
C LEU A 118 7.98 8.68 -10.10
N MET A 119 9.32 8.65 -10.10
CA MET A 119 10.11 8.80 -11.33
C MET A 119 9.86 7.66 -12.31
N ASN A 120 9.77 6.42 -11.81
CA ASN A 120 9.46 5.25 -12.62
C ASN A 120 8.06 5.37 -13.23
N GLN A 121 7.05 5.79 -12.47
CA GLN A 121 5.69 6.02 -12.99
C GLN A 121 5.63 7.13 -14.05
N GLY A 122 6.31 8.25 -13.82
CA GLY A 122 6.37 9.37 -14.77
C GLY A 122 7.08 9.03 -16.08
N SER A 123 8.05 8.11 -16.05
CA SER A 123 8.79 7.66 -17.24
C SER A 123 7.92 6.80 -18.17
N HIS A 124 7.05 5.94 -17.62
CA HIS A 124 6.11 5.14 -18.40
C HIS A 124 4.98 6.00 -19.00
N GLY A 125 4.54 7.04 -18.27
CA GLY A 125 3.54 7.99 -18.78
C GLY A 125 4.03 8.81 -19.99
N ARG A 126 5.31 9.18 -20.05
CA ARG A 126 5.89 9.85 -21.22
C ARG A 126 6.03 8.93 -22.44
N GLY A 127 6.25 7.62 -22.24
CA GLY A 127 6.34 6.64 -23.31
C GLY A 127 5.04 6.40 -24.07
N GLN A 128 3.89 6.54 -23.39
CA GLN A 128 2.55 6.37 -24.01
C GLN A 128 1.99 7.68 -24.60
N ALA A 129 2.44 8.84 -24.12
CA ALA A 129 1.95 10.15 -24.57
C ALA A 129 2.72 10.73 -25.77
N HIS A 130 3.71 10.02 -26.34
CA HIS A 130 4.60 10.60 -27.36
C HIS A 130 4.90 9.70 -28.57
N LEU A 131 3.86 9.06 -29.14
CA LEU A 131 3.84 8.84 -30.59
C LEU A 131 2.77 9.74 -31.20
N PRO A 132 3.06 11.02 -31.53
CA PRO A 132 2.27 11.69 -32.54
C PRO A 132 2.44 10.90 -33.85
N ASP A 133 1.32 10.35 -34.34
CA ASP A 133 1.21 9.64 -35.60
C ASP A 133 1.64 10.57 -36.76
N LEU A 134 2.94 10.55 -37.09
CA LEU A 134 3.58 11.37 -38.12
C LEU A 134 3.33 10.83 -39.53
N ARG A 135 2.08 10.46 -39.83
CA ARG A 135 1.64 10.22 -41.21
C ARG A 135 0.43 11.09 -41.55
N ARG A 136 0.59 12.41 -41.46
CA ARG A 136 -0.25 13.35 -42.22
C ARG A 136 0.52 13.88 -43.42
N HIS A 137 0.10 13.45 -44.60
CA HIS A 137 0.48 14.07 -45.88
C HIS A 137 -0.05 15.52 -45.92
N PRO A 138 0.73 16.49 -46.41
CA PRO A 138 0.28 17.87 -46.56
C PRO A 138 -0.44 18.04 -47.90
N GLY A 139 -1.54 18.79 -47.90
CA GLY A 139 -2.08 19.38 -49.13
C GLY A 139 -3.59 19.27 -49.30
N ARG A 140 -4.36 20.10 -48.59
CA ARG A 140 -5.51 20.84 -49.13
C ARG A 140 -5.67 22.15 -48.36
N GLU A 141 -5.72 23.25 -49.09
CA GLU A 141 -5.89 24.62 -48.58
C GLU A 141 -7.25 24.85 -47.89
N PRO A 142 -7.40 25.91 -47.07
CA PRO A 142 -8.63 26.19 -46.35
C PRO A 142 -9.67 26.85 -47.27
N GLU A 143 -10.85 26.24 -47.40
CA GLU A 143 -11.97 26.85 -48.13
C GLU A 143 -12.48 28.10 -47.40
N GLY A 144 -12.67 29.19 -48.16
CA GLY A 144 -13.23 30.45 -47.68
C GLY A 144 -14.72 30.36 -47.31
N PRO A 145 -15.31 31.42 -46.73
CA PRO A 145 -16.65 31.35 -46.14
C PRO A 145 -17.76 31.11 -47.19
N PRO A 146 -18.82 30.37 -46.82
CA PRO A 146 -19.85 29.91 -47.76
C PRO A 146 -20.73 31.04 -48.32
N ARG A 147 -21.25 30.86 -49.53
CA ARG A 147 -22.07 31.86 -50.24
C ARG A 147 -23.50 31.96 -49.67
N PRO A 148 -24.17 33.14 -49.76
CA PRO A 148 -25.45 33.43 -49.10
C PRO A 148 -26.69 32.66 -49.58
N GLN A 149 -26.57 31.66 -50.44
CA GLN A 149 -27.70 30.92 -51.02
C GLN A 149 -27.93 29.53 -50.39
N GLU A 150 -27.10 29.12 -49.43
CA GLU A 150 -27.24 27.82 -48.73
C GLU A 150 -27.89 27.92 -47.32
N LEU A 151 -28.28 29.10 -46.86
CA LEU A 151 -29.09 29.25 -45.63
C LEU A 151 -30.59 29.29 -45.93
N GLY A 152 -31.11 28.16 -46.42
CA GLY A 152 -32.54 27.86 -46.45
C GLY A 152 -33.01 27.28 -45.10
N HIS A 153 -33.90 28.02 -44.44
CA HIS A 153 -34.84 27.59 -43.39
C HIS A 153 -34.32 26.67 -42.26
N GLN A 154 -33.94 27.31 -41.15
CA GLN A 154 -34.28 26.83 -39.81
C GLN A 154 -34.27 28.02 -38.84
N LEU A 155 -35.47 28.46 -38.42
CA LEU A 155 -35.61 29.42 -37.32
C LEU A 155 -35.21 28.72 -36.00
N PRO A 156 -34.51 29.40 -35.09
CA PRO A 156 -34.18 28.85 -33.78
C PRO A 156 -35.42 28.77 -32.87
N VAL A 157 -35.65 27.60 -32.30
CA VAL A 157 -36.62 27.36 -31.22
C VAL A 157 -36.10 28.02 -29.95
N GLN A 158 -36.88 28.95 -29.36
CA GLN A 158 -36.50 29.60 -28.10
C GLN A 158 -36.56 28.59 -26.92
N PRO A 159 -35.54 28.55 -26.06
CA PRO A 159 -35.55 27.69 -24.87
C PRO A 159 -36.37 28.36 -23.76
N GLY A 160 -37.53 27.79 -23.39
CA GLY A 160 -38.32 28.36 -22.30
C GLY A 160 -39.68 27.75 -21.94
N GLN A 161 -40.10 26.62 -22.51
CA GLN A 161 -41.42 26.04 -22.20
C GLN A 161 -41.43 24.51 -22.01
N ALA A 162 -40.38 23.93 -21.44
CA ALA A 162 -40.36 22.53 -21.01
C ALA A 162 -40.74 22.35 -19.52
N ALA A 163 -41.70 23.15 -19.03
CA ALA A 163 -42.29 23.00 -17.70
C ALA A 163 -43.81 23.19 -17.81
N ALA A 164 -44.52 22.10 -18.14
CA ALA A 164 -45.94 21.83 -17.88
C ALA A 164 -46.49 20.88 -18.94
N ARG A 165 -46.26 19.57 -18.76
CA ARG A 165 -47.07 18.46 -19.33
C ARG A 165 -46.52 17.11 -18.85
N ALA A 166 -46.47 16.94 -17.53
CA ALA A 166 -46.46 15.62 -16.90
C ALA A 166 -47.52 15.64 -15.81
N GLY A 167 -48.77 15.79 -16.24
CA GLY A 167 -49.96 15.60 -15.44
C GLY A 167 -50.85 14.59 -16.15
N THR A 168 -51.33 13.63 -15.37
CA THR A 168 -52.54 12.83 -15.58
C THR A 168 -52.49 11.72 -16.63
N SER A 169 -52.36 10.48 -16.16
CA SER A 169 -53.33 9.37 -16.36
C SER A 169 -52.67 8.07 -15.89
N GLY A 170 -52.98 7.60 -14.67
CA GLY A 170 -53.81 6.41 -14.47
C GLY A 170 -52.90 5.26 -14.00
N GLY A 171 -53.04 4.65 -12.84
CA GLY A 171 -54.27 4.23 -12.17
C GLY A 171 -54.33 2.71 -12.22
N GLY A 172 -54.00 2.03 -11.10
CA GLY A 172 -54.57 0.72 -10.78
C GLY A 172 -53.64 -0.46 -10.50
N ARG A 173 -53.70 -0.90 -9.23
CA ARG A 173 -53.73 -2.29 -8.71
C ARG A 173 -52.48 -3.17 -8.88
N LEU A 174 -52.12 -4.06 -7.95
CA LEU A 174 -52.57 -4.43 -6.60
C LEU A 174 -51.40 -5.27 -6.02
N ARG A 175 -51.02 -5.02 -4.76
CA ARG A 175 -50.32 -6.00 -3.94
C ARG A 175 -51.37 -6.82 -3.21
N VAL A 176 -51.24 -8.14 -3.28
CA VAL A 176 -51.57 -9.08 -2.20
C VAL A 176 -50.38 -10.02 -2.07
#